data_AF-A0A3R6B5Q5-F1
#
_entry.id   AF-A0A3R6B5Q5-F1
#
_cell.length_a   1.000
_cell.length_b   1.000
_cell.length_c   1.000
_cell.angle_alpha   90.00
_cell.angle_beta   90.00
_cell.angle_gamma   90.00
#
_symmetry.space_group_name_H-M   'P 1'
#
loop_
_entity.id
_entity.type
_entity.pdbx_description
1 polymer ?
#
loop_
_entity_poly.entity_id
_entity_poly.type
_entity_poly.pdbx_seq_one_letter_code
_entity_poly.pdbx_strand_id
1 'polypeptide(L)'
;MNTIRWKMPDQYLTEWYRNLSGAVKTAFYAAFAAGLAAHLYQFTNKLYNYDELANTPGGIGLSTEQGRWLLNWMGRFMRSVFGGSYSLPFFNGIFALLFLALSAGMVVSVFQVRNKLTAGLIGGLMTVFPAVVSMYFFMFLALYYAIGIFFSVFAAWLTVKYPKNIIANIAAVVMIACSLGVYQAYFPDTVCILLIVVILKAAFGGVKEKKEWKEFFLMIARFLVVMAAGVAVYFLINKAVLAVTHIQLTSYQGGDTMGKITIAQLISALKSCYTSFFDLGFSDVMGISYNRTVRRLIKVVWILFAAGIGAYLVLKKKEYLNKVIVLCGIVVFPVAMFLIYVMAPNSYCYTLMAYSVVFFFVFFLLWLDACFRNLKLHAPVKSITNWVSALLTAALVIVFVWYANGNYMALEYTKYHDFSYVQTLVTKIRSVEDYSQDKPVIVVGTQINDSTNGMGSLIGDTFTVGGKADTNLGYNSLLYLMSDYLGFSPYYGTYEEIQNWMQREVVREMPSYPADGSIQVIDDTIIVKLSDYEIN
;
A
#
# COMPACT_ATOMS: atom_id res chain seq x y z
N MET A 1 49.32 14.11 -16.50
CA MET A 1 47.96 14.72 -16.55
C MET A 1 46.97 13.62 -16.88
N ASN A 2 46.14 13.18 -15.93
CA ASN A 2 45.04 12.28 -16.25
C ASN A 2 43.98 13.08 -17.01
N THR A 3 43.87 12.84 -18.31
CA THR A 3 42.78 13.38 -19.12
C THR A 3 41.48 12.81 -18.58
N ILE A 4 40.69 13.65 -17.91
CA ILE A 4 39.32 13.31 -17.52
C ILE A 4 38.54 13.10 -18.82
N ARG A 5 38.35 11.84 -19.22
CA ARG A 5 37.45 11.50 -20.32
C ARG A 5 36.02 11.65 -19.82
N TRP A 6 35.38 12.74 -20.20
CA TRP A 6 33.94 12.93 -20.07
C TRP A 6 33.23 11.87 -20.90
N LYS A 7 32.49 10.96 -20.24
CA LYS A 7 31.70 9.94 -20.93
C LYS A 7 30.43 10.58 -21.47
N MET A 8 30.06 10.21 -22.69
CA MET A 8 28.75 10.59 -23.23
C MET A 8 27.63 9.85 -22.46
N PRO A 9 26.40 10.41 -22.39
CA PRO A 9 25.31 9.79 -21.65
C PRO A 9 25.02 8.34 -22.06
N ASP A 10 25.10 8.01 -23.34
CA ASP A 10 24.93 6.65 -23.88
C ASP A 10 26.01 5.69 -23.38
N GLN A 11 27.27 6.15 -23.30
CA GLN A 11 28.38 5.38 -22.77
C GLN A 11 28.20 5.12 -21.28
N TYR A 12 27.79 6.14 -20.53
CA TYR A 12 27.51 6.01 -19.10
C TYR A 12 26.36 5.03 -18.84
N LEU A 13 25.25 5.16 -19.58
CA LEU A 13 24.10 4.26 -19.48
C LEU A 13 24.45 2.83 -19.87
N THR A 14 25.23 2.65 -20.93
CA THR A 14 25.66 1.33 -21.41
C THR A 14 26.55 0.64 -20.39
N GLU A 15 27.53 1.36 -19.83
CA GLU A 15 28.38 0.82 -18.77
C GLU A 15 27.61 0.54 -17.50
N TRP A 16 26.78 1.48 -17.04
CA TRP A 16 25.93 1.31 -15.87
C TRP A 16 25.03 0.07 -16.01
N TYR A 17 24.35 -0.06 -17.15
CA TYR A 17 23.52 -1.22 -17.46
C TYR A 17 24.36 -2.51 -17.51
N ARG A 18 25.55 -2.51 -18.12
CA ARG A 18 26.44 -3.68 -18.15
C ARG A 18 26.91 -4.09 -16.75
N ASN A 19 27.11 -3.14 -15.85
CA ASN A 19 27.55 -3.37 -14.47
C ASN A 19 26.44 -3.91 -13.56
N LEU A 20 25.16 -3.78 -13.93
CA LEU A 20 24.05 -4.40 -13.19
C LEU A 20 24.08 -5.92 -13.34
N SER A 21 23.94 -6.63 -12.21
CA SER A 21 23.89 -8.08 -12.24
C SER A 21 22.68 -8.57 -13.04
N GLY A 22 22.82 -9.72 -13.71
CA GLY A 22 21.73 -10.33 -14.46
C GLY A 22 20.49 -10.59 -13.59
N ALA A 23 20.67 -10.89 -12.29
CA ALA A 23 19.58 -11.08 -11.35
C ALA A 23 18.80 -9.77 -11.07
N VAL A 24 19.49 -8.63 -10.90
CA VAL A 24 18.82 -7.33 -10.71
C VAL A 24 17.97 -6.98 -11.94
N LYS A 25 18.51 -7.20 -13.14
CA LYS A 25 17.75 -7.00 -14.39
C LYS A 25 16.54 -7.92 -14.46
N THR A 26 16.71 -9.21 -14.13
CA THR A 26 15.59 -10.16 -14.11
C THR A 26 14.50 -9.75 -13.12
N ALA A 27 14.86 -9.29 -11.91
CA ALA A 27 13.89 -8.81 -10.94
C ALA A 27 13.09 -7.62 -11.48
N PHE A 28 13.77 -6.64 -12.08
CA PHE A 28 13.14 -5.47 -12.67
C PHE A 28 12.16 -5.83 -13.80
N TYR A 29 12.59 -6.64 -14.78
CA TYR A 29 11.73 -7.01 -15.90
C TYR A 29 10.59 -7.93 -15.49
N ALA A 30 10.82 -8.86 -14.54
CA ALA A 30 9.76 -9.71 -14.01
C ALA A 30 8.73 -8.91 -13.21
N ALA A 31 9.18 -7.92 -12.42
CA ALA A 31 8.31 -6.98 -11.72
C ALA A 31 7.40 -6.23 -12.70
N PHE A 32 7.97 -5.72 -13.81
CA PHE A 32 7.20 -5.07 -14.88
C PHE A 32 6.21 -6.03 -15.55
N ALA A 33 6.66 -7.22 -15.97
CA ALA A 33 5.81 -8.16 -16.68
C ALA A 33 4.64 -8.65 -15.81
N ALA A 34 4.92 -9.04 -14.55
CA ALA A 34 3.90 -9.48 -13.61
C ALA A 34 2.98 -8.32 -13.19
N GLY A 35 3.53 -7.13 -12.98
CA GLY A 35 2.76 -5.94 -12.63
C GLY A 35 1.82 -5.51 -13.76
N LEU A 36 2.26 -5.56 -15.02
CA LEU A 36 1.37 -5.33 -16.17
C LEU A 36 0.29 -6.41 -16.25
N ALA A 37 0.65 -7.68 -16.07
CA ALA A 37 -0.34 -8.76 -16.05
C ALA A 37 -1.41 -8.58 -14.95
N ALA A 38 -1.03 -8.03 -13.80
CA ALA A 38 -1.95 -7.75 -12.70
C ALA A 38 -2.79 -6.48 -12.89
N HIS A 39 -2.20 -5.40 -13.39
CA HIS A 39 -2.75 -4.04 -13.24
C HIS A 39 -3.08 -3.32 -14.56
N LEU A 40 -2.75 -3.89 -15.72
CA LEU A 40 -2.97 -3.23 -17.01
C LEU A 40 -4.43 -2.80 -17.18
N TYR A 41 -5.39 -3.60 -16.72
CA TYR A 41 -6.81 -3.25 -16.77
C TYR A 41 -7.11 -1.91 -16.06
N GLN A 42 -6.58 -1.72 -14.85
CA GLN A 42 -6.72 -0.47 -14.09
C GLN A 42 -5.94 0.68 -14.74
N PHE A 43 -4.86 0.40 -15.48
CA PHE A 43 -4.09 1.45 -16.16
C PHE A 43 -4.79 1.96 -17.42
N THR A 44 -5.56 1.11 -18.08
CA THR A 44 -6.29 1.47 -19.31
C THR A 44 -7.74 1.88 -19.07
N ASN A 45 -8.28 1.66 -17.86
CA ASN A 45 -9.65 2.00 -17.51
C ASN A 45 -9.68 2.90 -16.28
N LYS A 46 -10.48 3.98 -16.33
CA LYS A 46 -10.73 4.82 -15.16
C LYS A 46 -11.75 4.14 -14.26
N LEU A 47 -11.27 3.36 -13.30
CA LEU A 47 -12.07 2.87 -12.18
C LEU A 47 -11.89 3.79 -10.98
N TYR A 48 -12.89 3.81 -10.10
CA TYR A 48 -12.88 4.66 -8.91
C TYR A 48 -13.39 3.91 -7.68
N ASN A 49 -12.93 4.36 -6.52
CA ASN A 49 -13.57 4.15 -5.24
C ASN A 49 -14.10 5.48 -4.70
N TYR A 50 -14.70 5.47 -3.52
CA TYR A 50 -15.22 6.64 -2.82
C TYR A 50 -14.20 7.79 -2.67
N ASP A 51 -12.93 7.49 -2.36
CA ASP A 51 -11.89 8.51 -2.19
C ASP A 51 -11.43 9.09 -3.54
N GLU A 52 -11.32 8.22 -4.55
CA GLU A 52 -10.98 8.61 -5.92
C GLU A 52 -12.03 9.56 -6.49
N LEU A 53 -13.33 9.31 -6.24
CA LEU A 53 -14.41 10.21 -6.62
C LEU A 53 -14.24 11.59 -5.96
N ALA A 54 -13.98 11.62 -4.65
CA ALA A 54 -13.80 12.87 -3.90
C ALA A 54 -12.52 13.66 -4.25
N ASN A 55 -11.57 13.04 -4.96
CA ASN A 55 -10.27 13.64 -5.33
C ASN A 55 -10.05 13.71 -6.85
N THR A 56 -11.08 13.43 -7.65
CA THR A 56 -11.07 13.58 -9.11
C THR A 56 -11.79 14.91 -9.47
N PRO A 57 -11.39 15.64 -10.53
CA PRO A 57 -10.28 15.33 -11.44
C PRO A 57 -8.90 15.53 -10.81
N GLY A 58 -8.76 16.36 -9.77
CA GLY A 58 -7.48 16.65 -9.14
C GLY A 58 -7.50 16.74 -7.62
N GLY A 59 -6.55 16.06 -6.99
CA GLY A 59 -6.45 15.95 -5.53
C GLY A 59 -5.26 15.08 -5.11
N ILE A 60 -4.91 15.16 -3.83
CA ILE A 60 -3.89 14.31 -3.19
C ILE A 60 -4.38 13.73 -1.86
N GLY A 61 -5.69 13.81 -1.60
CA GLY A 61 -6.29 13.35 -0.35
C GLY A 61 -5.74 14.09 0.85
N LEU A 62 -5.88 13.46 2.01
CA LEU A 62 -5.41 14.04 3.26
C LEU A 62 -3.87 14.05 3.31
N SER A 63 -3.29 15.22 3.61
CA SER A 63 -1.86 15.47 3.45
C SER A 63 -1.18 15.97 4.73
N THR A 64 -0.98 17.28 4.88
CA THR A 64 -0.22 17.89 5.99
C THR A 64 -0.88 17.66 7.34
N GLU A 65 -2.21 17.71 7.37
CA GLU A 65 -3.08 17.41 8.50
C GLU A 65 -2.97 15.95 8.97
N GLN A 66 -2.41 15.05 8.14
CA GLN A 66 -2.09 13.65 8.47
C GLN A 66 -0.59 13.41 8.69
N GLY A 67 0.20 14.48 8.78
CA GLY A 67 1.65 14.40 8.89
C GLY A 67 2.36 13.93 7.62
N ARG A 68 1.70 14.00 6.46
CA ARG A 68 2.21 13.59 5.14
C ARG A 68 2.72 14.82 4.37
N TRP A 69 3.73 15.47 4.93
CA TRP A 69 4.26 16.73 4.41
C TRP A 69 4.87 16.59 3.01
N LEU A 70 5.51 15.46 2.70
CA LEU A 70 6.13 15.25 1.38
C LEU A 70 5.06 14.94 0.33
N LEU A 71 3.99 14.25 0.71
CA LEU A 71 2.82 14.08 -0.16
C LEU A 71 2.25 15.44 -0.60
N ASN A 72 2.03 16.35 0.37
CA ASN A 72 1.59 17.72 0.07
C ASN A 72 2.58 18.45 -0.87
N TRP A 73 3.87 18.36 -0.58
CA TRP A 73 4.89 18.99 -1.41
C TRP A 73 4.89 18.44 -2.84
N MET A 74 4.82 17.12 -3.03
CA MET A 74 4.75 16.50 -4.36
C MET A 74 3.47 16.91 -5.12
N GLY A 75 2.32 16.99 -4.43
CA GLY A 75 1.08 17.48 -5.04
C GLY A 75 1.18 18.95 -5.48
N ARG A 76 1.78 19.81 -4.66
CA ARG A 76 2.05 21.21 -5.02
C ARG A 76 3.02 21.31 -6.20
N PHE A 77 4.05 20.47 -6.23
CA PHE A 77 4.97 20.36 -7.36
C PHE A 77 4.21 19.97 -8.64
N MET A 78 3.38 18.93 -8.61
CA MET A 78 2.57 18.55 -9.76
C MET A 78 1.62 19.66 -10.20
N ARG A 79 0.99 20.36 -9.26
CA ARG A 79 0.17 21.55 -9.57
C ARG A 79 0.98 22.65 -10.25
N SER A 80 2.20 22.92 -9.78
CA SER A 80 3.06 23.96 -10.36
C SER A 80 3.60 23.61 -11.75
N VAL A 81 3.88 22.34 -12.03
CA VAL A 81 4.52 21.91 -13.28
C VAL A 81 3.48 21.52 -14.34
N PHE A 82 2.40 20.85 -13.93
CA PHE A 82 1.41 20.26 -14.82
C PHE A 82 -0.01 20.85 -14.66
N GLY A 83 -0.17 21.89 -13.85
CA GLY A 83 -1.46 22.56 -13.62
C GLY A 83 -2.41 21.82 -12.66
N GLY A 84 -2.04 20.61 -12.19
CA GLY A 84 -2.80 19.88 -11.17
C GLY A 84 -2.20 18.50 -10.86
N SER A 85 -2.65 17.91 -9.75
CA SER A 85 -2.40 16.50 -9.42
C SER A 85 -3.59 15.68 -9.88
N TYR A 86 -3.58 15.26 -11.14
CA TYR A 86 -4.69 14.52 -11.74
C TYR A 86 -4.54 13.02 -11.53
N SER A 87 -5.67 12.34 -11.40
CA SER A 87 -5.68 10.88 -11.41
C SER A 87 -5.73 10.33 -12.83
N LEU A 88 -4.53 10.11 -13.37
CA LEU A 88 -4.28 9.65 -14.73
C LEU A 88 -3.89 8.17 -14.71
N PRO A 89 -4.79 7.22 -15.01
CA PRO A 89 -4.57 5.81 -14.72
C PRO A 89 -3.32 5.21 -15.38
N PHE A 90 -3.10 5.50 -16.67
CA PHE A 90 -1.93 4.98 -17.37
C PHE A 90 -0.63 5.62 -16.87
N PHE A 91 -0.61 6.94 -16.73
CA PHE A 91 0.57 7.70 -16.30
C PHE A 91 0.95 7.36 -14.86
N ASN A 92 0.03 7.56 -13.91
CA ASN A 92 0.28 7.25 -12.50
C ASN A 92 0.59 5.76 -12.32
N GLY A 93 -0.14 4.89 -13.03
CA GLY A 93 0.03 3.44 -13.02
C GLY A 93 1.43 2.99 -13.43
N ILE A 94 1.89 3.40 -14.62
CA ILE A 94 3.17 2.94 -15.19
C ILE A 94 4.37 3.50 -14.42
N PHE A 95 4.31 4.75 -13.95
CA PHE A 95 5.38 5.34 -13.15
C PHE A 95 5.41 4.74 -11.74
N ALA A 96 4.25 4.46 -11.13
CA ALA A 96 4.21 3.69 -9.87
C ALA A 96 4.85 2.30 -10.05
N LEU A 97 4.53 1.59 -11.13
CA LEU A 97 5.11 0.29 -11.43
C LEU A 97 6.63 0.37 -11.65
N LEU A 98 7.12 1.44 -12.29
CA LEU A 98 8.54 1.71 -12.44
C LEU A 98 9.25 1.80 -11.08
N PHE A 99 8.72 2.58 -10.14
CA PHE A 99 9.31 2.72 -8.80
C PHE A 99 9.27 1.40 -8.01
N LEU A 100 8.20 0.61 -8.12
CA LEU A 100 8.13 -0.73 -7.52
C LEU A 100 9.13 -1.70 -8.15
N ALA A 101 9.31 -1.67 -9.47
CA ALA A 101 10.28 -2.51 -10.18
C ALA A 101 11.74 -2.14 -9.85
N LEU A 102 12.04 -0.84 -9.71
CA LEU A 102 13.34 -0.37 -9.20
C LEU A 102 13.58 -0.86 -7.77
N SER A 103 12.56 -0.78 -6.92
CA SER A 103 12.59 -1.28 -5.53
C SER A 103 12.90 -2.77 -5.49
N ALA A 104 12.26 -3.58 -6.34
CA ALA A 104 12.56 -5.01 -6.45
C ALA A 104 14.02 -5.29 -6.86
N GLY A 105 14.53 -4.54 -7.83
CA GLY A 105 15.94 -4.60 -8.23
C GLY A 105 16.89 -4.25 -7.07
N MET A 106 16.55 -3.24 -6.27
CA MET A 106 17.30 -2.86 -5.07
C MET A 106 17.27 -3.95 -4.00
N VAL A 107 16.11 -4.54 -3.70
CA VAL A 107 15.98 -5.67 -2.76
C VAL A 107 16.87 -6.85 -3.19
N VAL A 108 16.79 -7.24 -4.47
CA VAL A 108 17.64 -8.30 -5.03
C VAL A 108 19.14 -7.95 -4.93
N SER A 109 19.48 -6.67 -5.10
CA SER A 109 20.84 -6.17 -4.93
C SER A 109 21.30 -6.22 -3.47
N VAL A 110 20.47 -5.81 -2.50
CA VAL A 110 20.75 -5.86 -1.05
C VAL A 110 21.19 -7.26 -0.64
N PHE A 111 20.40 -8.26 -1.04
CA PHE A 111 20.62 -9.66 -0.67
C PHE A 111 21.56 -10.42 -1.60
N GLN A 112 22.12 -9.75 -2.62
CA GLN A 112 23.05 -10.32 -3.60
C GLN A 112 22.53 -11.63 -4.21
N VAL A 113 21.25 -11.65 -4.59
CA VAL A 113 20.62 -12.85 -5.17
C VAL A 113 21.32 -13.17 -6.50
N ARG A 114 21.75 -14.42 -6.65
CA ARG A 114 22.44 -14.90 -7.88
C ARG A 114 21.50 -15.61 -8.83
N ASN A 115 20.52 -16.33 -8.29
CA ASN A 115 19.55 -17.08 -9.06
C ASN A 115 18.54 -16.14 -9.73
N LYS A 116 18.50 -16.14 -11.07
CA LYS A 116 17.59 -15.32 -11.86
C LYS A 116 16.11 -15.67 -11.62
N LEU A 117 15.79 -16.95 -11.38
CA LEU A 117 14.43 -17.38 -11.07
C LEU A 117 13.97 -16.78 -9.74
N THR A 118 14.77 -16.92 -8.68
CA THR A 118 14.49 -16.32 -7.37
C THR A 118 14.36 -14.80 -7.47
N ALA A 119 15.25 -14.15 -8.23
CA ALA A 119 15.18 -12.72 -8.45
C ALA A 119 13.90 -12.28 -9.18
N GLY A 120 13.49 -13.03 -10.22
CA GLY A 120 12.24 -12.79 -10.94
C GLY A 120 11.01 -12.98 -10.06
N LEU A 121 10.99 -14.01 -9.21
CA LEU A 121 9.91 -14.26 -8.25
C LEU A 121 9.79 -13.17 -7.19
N ILE A 122 10.91 -12.65 -6.67
CA ILE A 122 10.92 -11.48 -5.77
C ILE A 122 10.32 -10.27 -6.49
N GLY A 123 10.73 -10.03 -7.74
CA GLY A 123 10.20 -8.94 -8.56
C GLY A 123 8.69 -9.04 -8.77
N GLY A 124 8.21 -10.21 -9.19
CA GLY A 124 6.78 -10.45 -9.39
C GLY A 124 5.99 -10.28 -8.09
N LEU A 125 6.42 -10.89 -6.98
CA LEU A 125 5.75 -10.76 -5.69
C LEU A 125 5.59 -9.31 -5.24
N MET A 126 6.64 -8.50 -5.36
CA MET A 126 6.63 -7.10 -4.91
C MET A 126 5.65 -6.21 -5.68
N THR A 127 5.32 -6.56 -6.93
CA THR A 127 4.38 -5.78 -7.74
C THR A 127 2.96 -6.32 -7.71
N VAL A 128 2.75 -7.63 -7.63
CA VAL A 128 1.38 -8.19 -7.67
C VAL A 128 0.73 -8.32 -6.29
N PHE A 129 1.47 -8.02 -5.20
CA PHE A 129 0.99 -8.19 -3.84
C PHE A 129 -0.33 -7.43 -3.59
N PRO A 130 -1.30 -7.97 -2.82
CA PRO A 130 -2.62 -7.34 -2.63
C PRO A 130 -2.60 -5.87 -2.15
N ALA A 131 -1.60 -5.46 -1.38
CA ALA A 131 -1.45 -4.05 -0.99
C ALA A 131 -1.21 -3.11 -2.18
N VAL A 132 -0.57 -3.59 -3.25
CA VAL A 132 -0.38 -2.84 -4.51
C VAL A 132 -1.71 -2.74 -5.28
N VAL A 133 -2.53 -3.80 -5.26
CA VAL A 133 -3.88 -3.77 -5.83
C VAL A 133 -4.71 -2.68 -5.13
N SER A 134 -4.71 -2.68 -3.79
CA SER A 134 -5.35 -1.66 -2.97
C SER A 134 -4.83 -0.26 -3.25
N MET A 135 -3.50 -0.09 -3.38
CA MET A 135 -2.87 1.18 -3.76
C MET A 135 -3.40 1.71 -5.10
N TYR A 136 -3.60 0.86 -6.09
CA TYR A 136 -4.12 1.27 -7.39
C TYR A 136 -5.63 1.56 -7.43
N PHE A 137 -6.40 1.21 -6.38
CA PHE A 137 -7.76 1.74 -6.21
C PHE A 137 -7.74 3.24 -5.94
N PHE A 138 -6.68 3.74 -5.30
CA PHE A 138 -6.40 5.15 -5.08
C PHE A 138 -5.43 5.65 -6.16
N MET A 139 -5.85 5.62 -7.42
CA MET A 139 -4.99 5.94 -8.57
C MET A 139 -4.47 7.38 -8.52
N PHE A 140 -5.21 8.30 -7.90
CA PHE A 140 -4.74 9.66 -7.61
C PHE A 140 -3.51 9.71 -6.67
N LEU A 141 -3.29 8.66 -5.86
CA LEU A 141 -2.18 8.54 -4.91
C LEU A 141 -1.10 7.53 -5.31
N ALA A 142 -1.41 6.60 -6.22
CA ALA A 142 -0.58 5.44 -6.51
C ALA A 142 0.89 5.78 -6.85
N LEU A 143 1.12 6.84 -7.63
CA LEU A 143 2.47 7.31 -7.95
C LEU A 143 3.24 7.75 -6.70
N TYR A 144 2.63 8.61 -5.88
CA TYR A 144 3.26 9.13 -4.66
C TYR A 144 3.57 8.01 -3.68
N TYR A 145 2.63 7.09 -3.49
CA TYR A 145 2.80 5.92 -2.64
C TYR A 145 3.91 4.98 -3.10
N ALA A 146 4.02 4.73 -4.40
CA ALA A 146 5.13 3.97 -4.96
C ALA A 146 6.49 4.66 -4.76
N ILE A 147 6.55 6.00 -4.83
CA ILE A 147 7.74 6.79 -4.46
C ILE A 147 8.07 6.62 -2.97
N GLY A 148 7.06 6.62 -2.10
CA GLY A 148 7.23 6.37 -0.66
C GLY A 148 7.84 5.00 -0.36
N ILE A 149 7.33 3.94 -1.01
CA ILE A 149 7.90 2.58 -0.94
C ILE A 149 9.34 2.58 -1.46
N PHE A 150 9.58 3.21 -2.60
CA PHE A 150 10.92 3.32 -3.18
C PHE A 150 11.91 3.99 -2.23
N PHE A 151 11.54 5.08 -1.56
CA PHE A 151 12.41 5.71 -0.56
C PHE A 151 12.69 4.81 0.63
N SER A 152 11.71 4.02 1.09
CA SER A 152 11.92 3.04 2.16
C SER A 152 12.95 1.97 1.75
N VAL A 153 12.77 1.37 0.57
CA VAL A 153 13.70 0.36 0.04
C VAL A 153 15.08 0.97 -0.25
N PHE A 154 15.14 2.18 -0.79
CA PHE A 154 16.37 2.88 -1.10
C PHE A 154 17.17 3.22 0.14
N ALA A 155 16.51 3.61 1.24
CA ALA A 155 17.16 3.82 2.53
C ALA A 155 17.84 2.54 3.04
N ALA A 156 17.13 1.41 3.00
CA ALA A 156 17.70 0.12 3.37
C ALA A 156 18.87 -0.26 2.45
N TRP A 157 18.74 -0.02 1.14
CA TRP A 157 19.79 -0.28 0.15
C TRP A 157 21.07 0.52 0.42
N LEU A 158 20.96 1.83 0.65
CA LEU A 158 22.09 2.71 0.98
C LEU A 158 22.79 2.24 2.26
N THR A 159 22.01 1.98 3.30
CA THR A 159 22.47 1.56 4.63
C THR A 159 23.24 0.24 4.60
N VAL A 160 22.83 -0.70 3.73
CA VAL A 160 23.46 -2.02 3.61
C VAL A 160 24.66 -1.97 2.66
N LYS A 161 24.54 -1.33 1.50
CA LYS A 161 25.58 -1.34 0.45
C LYS A 161 26.78 -0.46 0.77
N TYR A 162 26.58 0.64 1.50
CA TYR A 162 27.63 1.61 1.78
C TYR A 162 27.86 1.78 3.29
N PRO A 163 28.23 0.69 4.00
CA PRO A 163 28.24 0.64 5.46
C PRO A 163 29.15 1.68 6.14
N LYS A 164 30.23 2.10 5.47
CA LYS A 164 31.23 3.04 5.98
C LYS A 164 31.09 4.46 5.40
N ASN A 165 30.14 4.68 4.50
CA ASN A 165 29.96 5.98 3.85
C ASN A 165 28.96 6.80 4.68
N ILE A 166 29.44 7.83 5.37
CA ILE A 166 28.62 8.71 6.22
C ILE A 166 27.56 9.42 5.38
N ILE A 167 27.91 9.90 4.18
CA ILE A 167 26.97 10.57 3.27
C ILE A 167 25.83 9.63 2.88
N ALA A 168 26.14 8.36 2.59
CA ALA A 168 25.11 7.38 2.27
C ALA A 168 24.17 7.08 3.45
N ASN A 169 24.69 7.06 4.69
CA ASN A 169 23.85 6.91 5.89
C ASN A 169 22.98 8.15 6.14
N ILE A 170 23.50 9.35 5.94
CA ILE A 170 22.72 10.60 6.01
C ILE A 170 21.62 10.59 4.94
N ALA A 171 21.96 10.21 3.71
CA ALA A 171 20.98 10.07 2.64
C ALA A 171 19.91 9.03 3.02
N ALA A 172 20.28 7.89 3.62
CA ALA A 172 19.32 6.90 4.11
C ALA A 172 18.37 7.47 5.18
N VAL A 173 18.88 8.26 6.13
CA VAL A 173 18.06 8.98 7.13
C VAL A 173 17.04 9.89 6.45
N VAL A 174 17.47 10.67 5.45
CA VAL A 174 16.57 11.54 4.68
C VAL A 174 15.54 10.72 3.89
N MET A 175 15.93 9.61 3.28
CA MET A 175 15.00 8.74 2.55
C MET A 175 13.94 8.11 3.46
N ILE A 176 14.29 7.69 4.68
CA ILE A 176 13.31 7.24 5.68
C ILE A 176 12.33 8.37 6.02
N ALA A 177 12.86 9.57 6.28
CA ALA A 177 12.02 10.73 6.60
C ALA A 177 11.07 11.10 5.45
N CYS A 178 11.56 11.03 4.20
CA CYS A 178 10.77 11.24 3.00
C CYS A 178 9.68 10.16 2.85
N SER A 179 10.03 8.88 3.04
CA SER A 179 9.06 7.77 2.98
C SER A 179 7.91 7.98 3.98
N LEU A 180 8.25 8.27 5.25
CA LEU A 180 7.27 8.62 6.29
C LEU A 180 6.47 9.88 5.94
N GLY A 181 7.11 10.87 5.32
CA GLY A 181 6.47 12.09 4.84
C GLY A 181 5.51 11.89 3.67
N VAL A 182 5.60 10.76 2.95
CA VAL A 182 4.58 10.34 1.98
C VAL A 182 3.49 9.56 2.70
N TYR A 183 3.86 8.45 3.32
CA TYR A 183 2.94 7.59 4.03
C TYR A 183 3.68 6.71 5.05
N GLN A 184 3.25 6.80 6.30
CA GLN A 184 3.98 6.27 7.43
C GLN A 184 3.97 4.72 7.48
N ALA A 185 3.01 4.09 6.82
CA ALA A 185 2.90 2.63 6.72
C ALA A 185 4.04 1.96 5.92
N TYR A 186 4.93 2.73 5.30
CA TYR A 186 6.10 2.20 4.57
C TYR A 186 7.39 2.12 5.40
N PHE A 187 7.44 2.69 6.60
CA PHE A 187 8.57 2.47 7.52
C PHE A 187 8.81 0.98 7.87
N PRO A 188 7.77 0.16 8.11
CA PRO A 188 7.92 -1.29 8.31
C PRO A 188 8.70 -1.99 7.18
N ASP A 189 8.66 -1.51 5.94
CA ASP A 189 9.42 -2.10 4.82
C ASP A 189 10.94 -2.03 5.06
N THR A 190 11.45 -0.87 5.48
CA THR A 190 12.86 -0.69 5.84
C THR A 190 13.25 -1.63 7.00
N VAL A 191 12.39 -1.70 8.02
CA VAL A 191 12.62 -2.56 9.20
C VAL A 191 12.72 -4.03 8.79
N CYS A 192 11.78 -4.51 7.96
CA CYS A 192 11.79 -5.87 7.42
C CYS A 192 13.09 -6.17 6.66
N ILE A 193 13.49 -5.31 5.71
CA ILE A 193 14.71 -5.54 4.91
C ILE A 193 15.94 -5.61 5.80
N LEU A 194 16.13 -4.65 6.71
CA LEU A 194 17.29 -4.61 7.59
C LEU A 194 17.32 -5.79 8.56
N LEU A 195 16.16 -6.21 9.08
CA LEU A 195 16.05 -7.38 9.96
C LEU A 195 16.40 -8.68 9.21
N ILE A 196 15.95 -8.84 7.96
CA ILE A 196 16.34 -9.98 7.12
C ILE A 196 17.85 -9.99 6.91
N VAL A 197 18.48 -8.83 6.67
CA VAL A 197 19.95 -8.73 6.56
C VAL A 197 20.64 -9.21 7.84
N VAL A 198 20.15 -8.79 9.02
CA VAL A 198 20.68 -9.23 10.31
C VAL A 198 20.57 -10.75 10.45
N ILE A 199 19.40 -11.33 10.17
CA ILE A 199 19.15 -12.76 10.30
C ILE A 199 20.04 -13.57 9.34
N LEU A 200 20.08 -13.21 8.06
CA LEU A 200 20.88 -13.92 7.05
C LEU A 200 22.38 -13.79 7.32
N LYS A 201 22.86 -12.63 7.77
CA LYS A 201 24.27 -12.44 8.11
C LYS A 201 24.66 -13.19 9.37
N ALA A 202 23.79 -13.26 10.38
CA ALA A 202 24.01 -14.10 11.56
C ALA A 202 24.06 -15.59 11.17
N ALA A 203 23.12 -16.06 10.35
CA ALA A 203 23.00 -17.46 9.97
C ALA A 203 24.11 -17.94 9.01
N PHE A 204 24.47 -17.12 8.02
CA PHE A 204 25.28 -17.55 6.88
C PHE A 204 26.45 -16.61 6.55
N GLY A 205 26.62 -15.51 7.29
CA GLY A 205 27.67 -14.52 7.05
C GLY A 205 29.05 -14.88 7.61
N GLY A 206 29.21 -16.06 8.21
CA GLY A 206 30.51 -16.54 8.69
C GLY A 206 30.99 -15.93 10.01
N VAL A 207 30.13 -15.25 10.76
CA VAL A 207 30.48 -14.56 12.03
C VAL A 207 30.81 -15.59 13.11
N LYS A 208 32.10 -15.73 13.45
CA LYS A 208 32.63 -16.71 14.40
C LYS A 208 33.61 -16.09 15.39
N GLU A 209 34.45 -15.16 14.93
CA GLU A 209 35.51 -14.58 15.74
C GLU A 209 35.09 -13.28 16.42
N LYS A 210 35.80 -12.89 17.50
CA LYS A 210 35.50 -11.69 18.29
C LYS A 210 35.45 -10.42 17.43
N LYS A 211 36.34 -10.28 16.45
CA LYS A 211 36.38 -9.14 15.53
C LYS A 211 35.12 -9.09 14.65
N GLU A 212 34.72 -10.24 14.11
CA GLU A 212 33.52 -10.35 13.27
C GLU A 212 32.25 -10.06 14.06
N TRP A 213 32.17 -10.51 15.32
CA TRP A 213 31.07 -10.16 16.22
C TRP A 213 31.00 -8.67 16.49
N LYS A 214 32.14 -8.02 16.73
CA LYS A 214 32.19 -6.55 16.89
C LYS A 214 31.65 -5.85 15.65
N GLU A 215 32.10 -6.25 14.46
CA GLU A 215 31.62 -5.68 13.20
C GLU A 215 30.14 -5.96 12.93
N PHE A 216 29.64 -7.12 13.35
CA PHE A 216 28.23 -7.50 13.27
C PHE A 216 27.34 -6.64 14.18
N PHE A 217 27.71 -6.46 15.45
CA PHE A 217 26.95 -5.61 16.37
C PHE A 217 27.04 -4.13 16.01
N LEU A 218 28.18 -3.65 15.50
CA LEU A 218 28.30 -2.29 14.97
C LEU A 218 27.39 -2.07 13.76
N MET A 219 27.20 -3.09 12.92
CA MET A 219 26.24 -3.04 11.81
C MET A 219 24.80 -2.93 12.34
N ILE A 220 24.42 -3.74 13.34
CA ILE A 220 23.08 -3.64 13.97
C ILE A 220 22.87 -2.26 14.59
N ALA A 221 23.83 -1.78 15.37
CA ALA A 221 23.77 -0.46 16.00
C ALA A 221 23.60 0.65 14.94
N ARG A 222 24.34 0.56 13.82
CA ARG A 222 24.16 1.50 12.70
C ARG A 222 22.76 1.44 12.12
N PHE A 223 22.21 0.25 11.88
CA PHE A 223 20.85 0.11 11.35
C PHE A 223 19.84 0.78 12.29
N LEU A 224 19.95 0.54 13.60
CA LEU A 224 19.09 1.17 14.60
C LEU A 224 19.24 2.70 14.62
N VAL A 225 20.48 3.21 14.57
CA VAL A 225 20.75 4.66 14.55
C VAL A 225 20.16 5.31 13.30
N VAL A 226 20.33 4.72 12.12
CA VAL A 226 19.77 5.25 10.87
C VAL A 226 18.24 5.27 10.91
N MET A 227 17.61 4.19 11.39
CA MET A 227 16.15 4.13 11.53
C MET A 227 15.63 5.16 12.54
N ALA A 228 16.23 5.23 13.74
CA ALA A 228 15.84 6.17 14.77
C ALA A 228 16.05 7.62 14.33
N ALA A 229 17.17 7.93 13.69
CA ALA A 229 17.44 9.26 13.14
C ALA A 229 16.45 9.61 12.02
N GLY A 230 16.10 8.67 11.15
CA GLY A 230 15.09 8.89 10.10
C GLY A 230 13.71 9.26 10.66
N VAL A 231 13.26 8.52 11.68
CA VAL A 231 12.01 8.82 12.40
C VAL A 231 12.08 10.17 13.12
N ALA A 232 13.20 10.48 13.79
CA ALA A 232 13.39 11.76 14.46
C ALA A 232 13.36 12.93 13.47
N VAL A 233 14.08 12.83 12.35
CA VAL A 233 14.09 13.84 11.28
C VAL A 233 12.69 14.00 10.68
N TYR A 234 11.95 12.92 10.47
CA TYR A 234 10.55 13.00 10.05
C TYR A 234 9.71 13.86 11.01
N PHE A 235 9.74 13.57 12.32
CA PHE A 235 8.96 14.33 13.29
C PHE A 235 9.39 15.80 13.39
N LEU A 236 10.69 16.10 13.24
CA LEU A 236 11.21 17.46 13.21
C LEU A 236 10.69 18.23 11.99
N ILE A 237 10.76 17.64 10.80
CA ILE A 237 10.23 18.25 9.56
C ILE A 237 8.72 18.43 9.69
N ASN A 238 8.00 17.40 10.16
CA ASN A 238 6.55 17.47 10.33
C ASN A 238 6.16 18.62 11.27
N LYS A 239 6.82 18.74 12.43
CA LYS A 239 6.59 19.83 13.39
C LYS A 239 6.88 21.20 12.77
N ALA A 240 7.97 21.33 12.00
CA ALA A 240 8.30 22.57 11.31
C ALA A 240 7.24 22.95 10.25
N VAL A 241 6.78 21.98 9.47
CA VAL A 241 5.74 22.20 8.45
C VAL A 241 4.43 22.63 9.11
N LEU A 242 3.97 21.94 10.17
CA LEU A 242 2.76 22.33 10.91
C LEU A 242 2.86 23.74 11.50
N ALA A 243 4.03 24.12 12.01
CA ALA A 243 4.27 25.46 12.55
C ALA A 243 4.21 26.55 11.46
N VAL A 244 4.73 26.29 10.26
CA VAL A 244 4.71 27.23 9.13
C VAL A 244 3.35 27.31 8.47
N THR A 245 2.62 26.19 8.37
CA THR A 245 1.29 26.17 7.72
C THR A 245 0.16 26.53 8.65
N HIS A 246 0.39 26.60 9.96
CA HIS A 246 -0.63 26.76 11.00
C HIS A 246 -1.73 25.67 10.96
N ILE A 247 -1.40 24.49 10.44
CA ILE A 247 -2.30 23.33 10.37
C ILE A 247 -2.11 22.49 11.63
N GLN A 248 -3.21 21.95 12.18
CA GLN A 248 -3.20 20.96 13.24
C GLN A 248 -3.37 19.55 12.68
N LEU A 249 -2.80 18.56 13.37
CA LEU A 249 -3.01 17.16 13.01
C LEU A 249 -4.45 16.76 13.31
N THR A 250 -5.08 16.06 12.37
CA THR A 250 -6.41 15.47 12.56
C THR A 250 -6.31 14.10 13.22
N SER A 251 -7.37 13.74 13.96
CA SER A 251 -7.52 12.43 14.60
C SER A 251 -7.89 11.31 13.64
N TYR A 252 -8.25 11.62 12.39
CA TYR A 252 -8.55 10.61 11.38
C TYR A 252 -7.40 9.61 11.26
N GLN A 253 -7.70 8.31 11.34
CA GLN A 253 -6.73 7.22 11.34
C GLN A 253 -5.57 7.41 12.35
N GLY A 254 -5.82 8.07 13.49
CA GLY A 254 -4.85 8.25 14.56
C GLY A 254 -3.68 9.20 14.25
N GLY A 255 -3.85 10.12 13.28
CA GLY A 255 -2.78 11.04 12.85
C GLY A 255 -2.19 11.90 13.98
N ASP A 256 -3.02 12.33 14.93
CA ASP A 256 -2.64 13.15 16.10
C ASP A 256 -2.05 12.36 17.29
N THR A 257 -2.30 11.05 17.31
CA THR A 257 -1.86 10.10 18.33
C THR A 257 -0.76 9.16 17.84
N MET A 258 -0.27 9.36 16.62
CA MET A 258 0.76 8.53 16.02
C MET A 258 2.04 8.50 16.87
N GLY A 259 2.53 7.30 17.17
CA GLY A 259 3.68 7.07 18.05
C GLY A 259 3.41 7.26 19.54
N LYS A 260 2.19 7.67 19.95
CA LYS A 260 1.74 7.67 21.34
C LYS A 260 1.02 6.36 21.62
N ILE A 261 1.65 5.51 22.43
CA ILE A 261 1.09 4.20 22.77
C ILE A 261 1.19 3.96 24.27
N THR A 262 0.08 3.56 24.90
CA THR A 262 0.09 3.10 26.29
C THR A 262 0.68 1.69 26.39
N ILE A 263 1.10 1.26 27.59
CA ILE A 263 1.62 -0.10 27.80
C ILE A 263 0.57 -1.15 27.42
N ALA A 264 -0.70 -0.93 27.76
CA ALA A 264 -1.80 -1.83 27.41
C ALA A 264 -2.00 -1.93 25.90
N GLN A 265 -2.01 -0.79 25.19
CA GLN A 265 -2.08 -0.78 23.73
C GLN A 265 -0.86 -1.43 23.09
N LEU A 266 0.34 -1.25 23.65
CA LEU A 266 1.56 -1.90 23.14
C LEU A 266 1.44 -3.42 23.24
N ILE A 267 1.00 -3.95 24.39
CA ILE A 267 0.78 -5.39 24.56
C ILE A 267 -0.29 -5.88 23.58
N SER A 268 -1.39 -5.15 23.42
CA SER A 268 -2.44 -5.49 22.45
C SER A 268 -1.94 -5.47 21.02
N ALA A 269 -1.19 -4.45 20.62
CA ALA A 269 -0.61 -4.31 19.27
C ALA A 269 0.37 -5.44 18.98
N LEU A 270 1.24 -5.78 19.94
CA LEU A 270 2.16 -6.93 19.81
C LEU A 270 1.39 -8.23 19.65
N LYS A 271 0.34 -8.45 20.46
CA LYS A 271 -0.55 -9.61 20.31
C LYS A 271 -1.17 -9.64 18.91
N SER A 272 -1.64 -8.51 18.39
CA SER A 272 -2.18 -8.40 17.03
C SER A 272 -1.13 -8.72 15.96
N CYS A 273 0.14 -8.28 16.11
CA CYS A 273 1.20 -8.64 15.16
C CYS A 273 1.38 -10.17 15.05
N TYR A 274 1.44 -10.87 16.18
CA TYR A 274 1.60 -12.33 16.19
C TYR A 274 0.32 -13.04 15.73
N THR A 275 -0.85 -12.55 16.16
CA THR A 275 -2.14 -13.12 15.77
C THR A 275 -2.32 -12.99 14.26
N SER A 276 -2.16 -11.80 13.68
CA SER A 276 -2.22 -11.58 12.24
C SER A 276 -1.17 -12.37 11.47
N PHE A 277 0.05 -12.55 12.02
CA PHE A 277 1.02 -13.43 11.40
C PHE A 277 0.49 -14.86 11.29
N PHE A 278 0.06 -15.49 12.39
CA PHE A 278 -0.47 -16.86 12.34
C PHE A 278 -1.82 -16.96 11.60
N ASP A 279 -2.61 -15.89 11.59
CA ASP A 279 -3.90 -15.84 10.91
C ASP A 279 -3.76 -15.80 9.38
N LEU A 280 -2.64 -15.35 8.83
CA LEU A 280 -2.37 -15.43 7.38
C LEU A 280 -2.59 -16.84 6.80
N GLY A 281 -2.39 -17.88 7.62
CA GLY A 281 -2.64 -19.27 7.24
C GLY A 281 -4.08 -19.75 7.54
N PHE A 282 -4.84 -19.10 8.41
CA PHE A 282 -6.10 -19.67 8.95
C PHE A 282 -7.34 -18.80 8.67
N SER A 283 -7.21 -17.48 8.65
CA SER A 283 -8.29 -16.51 8.39
C SER A 283 -7.85 -15.48 7.35
N ASP A 284 -8.76 -14.58 6.97
CA ASP A 284 -8.40 -13.45 6.12
C ASP A 284 -7.78 -12.34 6.96
N VAL A 285 -6.56 -11.94 6.62
CA VAL A 285 -5.83 -10.84 7.24
C VAL A 285 -5.72 -9.73 6.22
N MET A 286 -6.50 -8.68 6.40
CA MET A 286 -6.50 -7.49 5.54
C MET A 286 -6.63 -7.81 4.04
N GLY A 287 -7.43 -8.80 3.63
CA GLY A 287 -7.60 -9.18 2.23
C GLY A 287 -6.39 -9.88 1.59
N ILE A 288 -5.33 -10.16 2.35
CA ILE A 288 -4.12 -10.83 1.83
C ILE A 288 -4.35 -12.34 1.72
N SER A 289 -5.03 -12.92 2.71
CA SER A 289 -5.30 -14.37 2.83
C SER A 289 -6.77 -14.69 2.59
N TYR A 290 -7.38 -13.99 1.62
CA TYR A 290 -8.82 -13.95 1.33
C TYR A 290 -9.45 -15.33 1.14
N ASN A 291 -8.83 -16.22 0.35
CA ASN A 291 -9.39 -17.54 0.04
C ASN A 291 -8.62 -18.72 0.64
N ARG A 292 -9.29 -19.88 0.62
CA ARG A 292 -8.77 -21.15 1.13
C ARG A 292 -7.49 -21.60 0.40
N THR A 293 -7.34 -21.28 -0.89
CA THR A 293 -6.18 -21.65 -1.69
C THR A 293 -4.94 -20.89 -1.25
N VAL A 294 -5.01 -19.56 -1.13
CA VAL A 294 -3.92 -18.71 -0.64
C VAL A 294 -3.51 -19.13 0.77
N ARG A 295 -4.48 -19.35 1.66
CA ARG A 295 -4.23 -19.86 3.02
C ARG A 295 -3.47 -21.19 3.03
N ARG A 296 -3.83 -22.13 2.15
CA ARG A 296 -3.10 -23.41 1.99
C ARG A 296 -1.67 -23.18 1.48
N LEU A 297 -1.47 -22.32 0.49
CA LEU A 297 -0.14 -21.98 -0.01
C LEU A 297 0.74 -21.36 1.09
N ILE A 298 0.19 -20.43 1.89
CA ILE A 298 0.88 -19.82 3.03
C ILE A 298 1.27 -20.86 4.09
N LYS A 299 0.40 -21.83 4.41
CA LYS A 299 0.76 -22.93 5.32
C LYS A 299 1.94 -23.74 4.81
N VAL A 300 1.99 -24.03 3.50
CA VAL A 300 3.13 -24.74 2.89
C VAL A 300 4.39 -23.87 2.98
N VAL A 301 4.30 -22.55 2.75
CA VAL A 301 5.40 -21.61 2.97
C VAL A 301 5.92 -21.72 4.42
N TRP A 302 5.05 -21.74 5.44
CA TRP A 302 5.49 -21.92 6.83
C TRP A 302 6.17 -23.24 7.10
N ILE A 303 5.60 -24.34 6.61
CA ILE A 303 6.18 -25.67 6.84
C ILE A 303 7.60 -25.71 6.26
N LEU A 304 7.78 -25.22 5.04
CA LEU A 304 9.09 -25.18 4.38
C LEU A 304 10.04 -24.19 5.07
N PHE A 305 9.53 -23.03 5.51
CA PHE A 305 10.32 -22.05 6.24
C PHE A 305 10.81 -22.60 7.58
N ALA A 306 9.92 -23.22 8.35
CA ALA A 306 10.22 -23.90 9.62
C ALA A 306 11.18 -25.08 9.41
N ALA A 307 11.00 -25.87 8.36
CA ALA A 307 11.92 -26.96 8.00
C ALA A 307 13.32 -26.41 7.66
N GLY A 308 13.41 -25.29 6.94
CA GLY A 308 14.67 -24.60 6.67
C GLY A 308 15.35 -24.11 7.95
N ILE A 309 14.59 -23.52 8.87
CA ILE A 309 15.09 -23.11 10.19
C ILE A 309 15.59 -24.33 10.99
N GLY A 310 14.79 -25.41 11.05
CA GLY A 310 15.18 -26.65 11.72
C GLY A 310 16.45 -27.27 11.12
N ALA A 311 16.56 -27.32 9.79
CA ALA A 311 17.76 -27.78 9.10
C ALA A 311 18.98 -26.92 9.46
N TYR A 312 18.83 -25.59 9.51
CA TYR A 312 19.90 -24.70 9.98
C TYR A 312 20.31 -25.03 11.43
N LEU A 313 19.35 -25.16 12.35
CA LEU A 313 19.63 -25.44 13.76
C LEU A 313 20.33 -26.79 13.98
N VAL A 314 20.00 -27.81 13.19
CA VAL A 314 20.59 -29.16 13.31
C VAL A 314 21.96 -29.25 12.61
N LEU A 315 22.08 -28.72 11.40
CA LEU A 315 23.25 -28.91 10.56
C LEU A 315 24.41 -27.96 10.88
N LYS A 316 24.13 -26.76 11.41
CA LYS A 316 25.17 -25.82 11.88
C LYS A 316 25.54 -26.14 13.32
N LYS A 317 26.51 -27.03 13.50
CA LYS A 317 27.00 -27.42 14.83
C LYS A 317 27.88 -26.32 15.44
N LYS A 318 27.76 -26.12 16.76
CA LYS A 318 28.61 -25.25 17.60
C LYS A 318 28.58 -23.73 17.28
N GLU A 319 27.51 -23.23 16.65
CA GLU A 319 27.27 -21.79 16.39
C GLU A 319 26.11 -21.24 17.27
N TYR A 320 26.21 -21.38 18.60
CA TYR A 320 25.09 -21.12 19.52
C TYR A 320 24.60 -19.66 19.51
N LEU A 321 25.51 -18.69 19.54
CA LEU A 321 25.14 -17.27 19.52
C LEU A 321 24.43 -16.89 18.22
N ASN A 322 24.90 -17.39 17.07
CA ASN A 322 24.26 -17.21 15.77
C ASN A 322 22.82 -17.74 15.80
N LYS A 323 22.61 -18.94 16.34
CA LYS A 323 21.28 -19.54 16.47
C LYS A 323 20.35 -18.70 17.34
N VAL A 324 20.84 -18.20 18.47
CA VAL A 324 20.05 -17.32 19.35
C VAL A 324 19.64 -16.06 18.60
N ILE A 325 20.56 -15.38 17.90
CA ILE A 325 20.25 -14.16 17.14
C ILE A 325 19.26 -14.45 16.01
N VAL A 326 19.43 -15.56 15.30
CA VAL A 326 18.49 -15.99 14.24
C VAL A 326 17.10 -16.23 14.83
N LEU A 327 16.99 -16.97 15.94
CA LEU A 327 15.71 -17.23 16.60
C LEU A 327 15.06 -15.96 17.11
N CYS A 328 15.81 -15.07 17.78
CA CYS A 328 15.34 -13.76 18.20
C CYS A 328 14.85 -12.94 17.00
N GLY A 329 15.60 -12.91 15.91
CA GLY A 329 15.21 -12.21 14.69
C GLY A 329 13.92 -12.76 14.08
N ILE A 330 13.76 -14.09 14.03
CA ILE A 330 12.52 -14.74 13.56
C ILE A 330 11.34 -14.39 14.47
N VAL A 331 11.53 -14.35 15.79
CA VAL A 331 10.48 -13.98 16.76
C VAL A 331 10.10 -12.50 16.62
N VAL A 332 11.05 -11.62 16.32
CA VAL A 332 10.79 -10.18 16.10
C VAL A 332 10.16 -9.91 14.73
N PHE A 333 10.37 -10.80 13.74
CA PHE A 333 9.95 -10.58 12.37
C PHE A 333 8.44 -10.32 12.17
N PRO A 334 7.51 -11.04 12.83
CA PRO A 334 6.08 -10.69 12.81
C PRO A 334 5.78 -9.26 13.25
N VAL A 335 6.50 -8.76 14.26
CA VAL A 335 6.35 -7.38 14.75
C VAL A 335 6.89 -6.40 13.71
N ALA A 336 8.00 -6.71 13.04
CA ALA A 336 8.51 -5.86 11.96
C ALA A 336 7.52 -5.77 10.78
N MET A 337 6.89 -6.89 10.40
CA MET A 337 5.90 -6.91 9.33
C MET A 337 4.66 -6.09 9.69
N PHE A 338 4.08 -6.33 10.86
CA PHE A 338 2.84 -5.68 11.31
C PHE A 338 3.10 -4.48 12.23
N LEU A 339 4.26 -3.82 12.07
CA LEU A 339 4.68 -2.71 12.93
C LEU A 339 3.67 -1.55 12.89
N ILE A 340 2.84 -1.48 11.85
CA ILE A 340 1.76 -0.51 11.75
C ILE A 340 0.77 -0.56 12.93
N TYR A 341 0.50 -1.74 13.50
CA TYR A 341 -0.35 -1.86 14.70
C TYR A 341 0.26 -1.14 15.92
N VAL A 342 1.59 -1.09 16.01
CA VAL A 342 2.30 -0.41 17.09
C VAL A 342 2.41 1.09 16.81
N MET A 343 2.61 1.47 15.55
CA MET A 343 2.74 2.86 15.15
C MET A 343 1.40 3.62 15.20
N ALA A 344 0.30 2.92 14.93
CA ALA A 344 -1.04 3.46 14.76
C ALA A 344 -2.09 2.59 15.50
N PRO A 345 -2.02 2.51 16.85
CA PRO A 345 -2.82 1.57 17.64
C PRO A 345 -4.33 1.86 17.65
N ASN A 346 -4.74 3.08 17.30
CA ASN A 346 -6.14 3.51 17.27
C ASN A 346 -6.69 3.60 15.83
N SER A 347 -5.99 3.01 14.87
CA SER A 347 -6.28 3.16 13.44
C SER A 347 -6.81 1.86 12.85
N TYR A 348 -7.74 1.97 11.90
CA TYR A 348 -8.23 0.82 11.17
C TYR A 348 -7.19 0.41 10.11
N CYS A 349 -6.41 -0.62 10.44
CA CYS A 349 -5.39 -1.14 9.54
C CYS A 349 -6.00 -2.09 8.52
N TYR A 350 -5.85 -1.77 7.24
CA TYR A 350 -6.36 -2.57 6.12
C TYR A 350 -5.28 -2.78 5.04
N THR A 351 -5.65 -3.42 3.92
CA THR A 351 -4.73 -3.94 2.90
C THR A 351 -3.68 -2.93 2.42
N LEU A 352 -4.06 -1.66 2.23
CA LEU A 352 -3.15 -0.60 1.78
C LEU A 352 -1.93 -0.42 2.70
N MET A 353 -2.12 -0.60 4.01
CA MET A 353 -1.10 -0.38 5.04
C MET A 353 -0.18 -1.58 5.25
N ALA A 354 -0.43 -2.70 4.56
CA ALA A 354 0.20 -3.98 4.81
C ALA A 354 1.27 -4.37 3.78
N TYR A 355 1.81 -3.42 3.01
CA TYR A 355 2.79 -3.72 1.96
C TYR A 355 4.01 -4.50 2.50
N SER A 356 4.45 -4.18 3.72
CA SER A 356 5.54 -4.86 4.43
C SER A 356 5.39 -6.36 4.58
N VAL A 357 4.16 -6.89 4.51
CA VAL A 357 3.89 -8.33 4.58
C VAL A 357 4.50 -9.08 3.39
N VAL A 358 4.71 -8.42 2.25
CA VAL A 358 5.39 -9.04 1.09
C VAL A 358 6.79 -9.54 1.45
N PHE A 359 7.47 -8.89 2.41
CA PHE A 359 8.81 -9.26 2.82
C PHE A 359 8.86 -10.60 3.56
N PHE A 360 7.74 -11.15 4.03
CA PHE A 360 7.71 -12.53 4.51
C PHE A 360 7.98 -13.54 3.39
N PHE A 361 7.34 -13.36 2.23
CA PHE A 361 7.55 -14.23 1.07
C PHE A 361 8.94 -14.02 0.45
N VAL A 362 9.43 -12.78 0.43
CA VAL A 362 10.82 -12.48 0.06
C VAL A 362 11.80 -13.15 1.02
N PHE A 363 11.58 -13.04 2.33
CA PHE A 363 12.43 -13.65 3.34
C PHE A 363 12.45 -15.17 3.21
N PHE A 364 11.28 -15.79 3.00
CA PHE A 364 11.16 -17.22 2.74
C PHE A 364 12.05 -17.68 1.58
N LEU A 365 11.96 -17.00 0.43
CA LEU A 365 12.78 -17.31 -0.75
C LEU A 365 14.27 -17.16 -0.46
N LEU A 366 14.67 -16.05 0.16
CA LEU A 366 16.07 -15.77 0.50
C LEU A 366 16.62 -16.78 1.51
N TRP A 367 15.83 -17.17 2.50
CA TRP A 367 16.22 -18.14 3.53
C TRP A 367 16.43 -19.52 2.93
N LEU A 368 15.53 -20.00 2.08
CA LEU A 368 15.68 -21.29 1.42
C LEU A 368 16.88 -21.30 0.46
N ASP A 369 17.05 -20.26 -0.36
CA ASP A 369 18.21 -20.15 -1.24
C ASP A 369 19.53 -20.11 -0.44
N ALA A 370 19.56 -19.41 0.70
CA ALA A 370 20.71 -19.40 1.59
C ALA A 370 20.96 -20.78 2.24
N CYS A 371 19.92 -21.51 2.65
CA CYS A 371 20.04 -22.87 3.16
C CYS A 371 20.65 -23.81 2.11
N PHE A 372 20.20 -23.76 0.86
CA PHE A 372 20.71 -24.64 -0.19
C PHE A 372 22.17 -24.40 -0.51
N ARG A 373 22.60 -23.14 -0.48
CA ARG A 373 23.99 -22.75 -0.75
C ARG A 373 24.93 -23.11 0.41
N ASN A 374 24.48 -22.93 1.65
CA ASN A 374 25.38 -22.95 2.81
C ASN A 374 25.25 -24.20 3.69
N LEU A 375 24.19 -25.00 3.55
CA LEU A 375 23.99 -26.23 4.31
C LEU A 375 24.40 -27.47 3.50
N LYS A 376 24.95 -28.46 4.20
CA LYS A 376 25.30 -29.79 3.66
C LYS A 376 24.06 -30.69 3.56
N LEU A 377 23.15 -30.33 2.65
CA LEU A 377 21.96 -31.13 2.33
C LEU A 377 22.26 -32.12 1.20
N HIS A 378 21.59 -33.27 1.19
CA HIS A 378 21.67 -34.22 0.07
C HIS A 378 21.14 -33.60 -1.24
N ALA A 379 21.77 -33.93 -2.37
CA ALA A 379 21.46 -33.32 -3.67
C ALA A 379 19.98 -33.43 -4.09
N PRO A 380 19.28 -34.58 -3.91
CA PRO A 380 17.85 -34.68 -4.22
C PRO A 380 17.00 -33.73 -3.39
N VAL A 381 17.30 -33.59 -2.09
CA VAL A 381 16.58 -32.68 -1.16
C VAL A 381 16.75 -31.23 -1.59
N LYS A 382 17.97 -30.83 -2.00
CA LYS A 382 18.22 -29.48 -2.54
C LYS A 382 17.40 -29.22 -3.80
N SER A 383 17.39 -30.16 -4.74
CA SER A 383 16.65 -30.01 -6.00
C SER A 383 15.14 -29.91 -5.77
N ILE A 384 14.56 -30.87 -5.03
CA ILE A 384 13.12 -30.91 -4.75
C ILE A 384 12.67 -29.65 -4.03
N THR A 385 13.35 -29.26 -2.95
CA THR A 385 12.92 -28.11 -2.15
C THR A 385 13.04 -26.80 -2.96
N ASN A 386 14.06 -26.66 -3.82
CA ASN A 386 14.19 -25.51 -4.70
C ASN A 386 13.04 -25.43 -5.71
N TRP A 387 12.73 -26.53 -6.40
CA TRP A 387 11.58 -26.60 -7.31
C TRP A 387 10.26 -26.31 -6.60
N VAL A 388 10.02 -26.93 -5.44
CA VAL A 388 8.81 -26.70 -4.64
C VAL A 388 8.70 -25.23 -4.23
N SER A 389 9.78 -24.61 -3.75
CA SER A 389 9.75 -23.20 -3.34
C SER A 389 9.49 -22.24 -4.52
N ALA A 390 10.06 -22.54 -5.69
CA ALA A 390 9.87 -21.75 -6.89
C ALA A 390 8.45 -21.89 -7.44
N LEU A 391 7.94 -23.13 -7.54
CA LEU A 391 6.57 -23.41 -7.99
C LEU A 391 5.52 -22.83 -7.04
N LEU A 392 5.74 -22.96 -5.72
CA LEU A 392 4.86 -22.40 -4.70
C LEU A 392 4.78 -20.87 -4.82
N THR A 393 5.92 -20.21 -5.02
CA THR A 393 5.94 -18.76 -5.15
C THR A 393 5.39 -18.30 -6.49
N ALA A 394 5.65 -19.03 -7.58
CA ALA A 394 5.03 -18.77 -8.87
C ALA A 394 3.50 -18.91 -8.79
N ALA A 395 3.00 -19.93 -8.08
CA ALA A 395 1.57 -20.10 -7.82
C ALA A 395 0.98 -18.92 -7.04
N LEU A 396 1.67 -18.41 -6.01
CA LEU A 396 1.26 -17.20 -5.29
C LEU A 396 1.19 -15.98 -6.22
N VAL A 397 2.20 -15.77 -7.07
CA VAL A 397 2.21 -14.67 -8.05
C VAL A 397 1.02 -14.79 -8.99
N ILE A 398 0.76 -15.97 -9.57
CA ILE A 398 -0.37 -16.21 -10.47
C ILE A 398 -1.71 -15.98 -9.77
N VAL A 399 -1.87 -16.48 -8.54
CA VAL A 399 -3.11 -16.28 -7.77
C VAL A 399 -3.32 -14.80 -7.46
N PHE A 400 -2.27 -14.05 -7.13
CA PHE A 400 -2.38 -12.61 -6.89
C PHE A 400 -2.61 -11.80 -8.17
N VAL A 401 -2.08 -12.22 -9.32
CA VAL A 401 -2.42 -11.62 -10.63
C VAL A 401 -3.92 -11.83 -10.93
N TRP A 402 -4.42 -13.05 -10.74
CA TRP A 402 -5.84 -13.36 -10.91
C TRP A 402 -6.70 -12.54 -9.94
N TYR A 403 -6.27 -12.46 -8.68
CA TYR A 403 -6.97 -11.72 -7.64
C TYR A 403 -7.02 -10.21 -7.96
N ALA A 404 -5.92 -9.62 -8.43
CA ALA A 404 -5.88 -8.23 -8.86
C ALA A 404 -6.91 -7.94 -9.95
N ASN A 405 -6.89 -8.73 -11.04
CA ASN A 405 -7.83 -8.57 -12.16
C ASN A 405 -9.29 -8.74 -11.71
N GLY A 406 -9.57 -9.72 -10.85
CA GLY A 406 -10.92 -9.91 -10.32
C GLY A 406 -11.39 -8.77 -9.41
N ASN A 407 -10.49 -8.16 -8.64
CA ASN A 407 -10.82 -6.96 -7.85
C ASN A 407 -11.08 -5.73 -8.73
N TYR A 408 -10.36 -5.57 -9.84
CA TYR A 408 -10.65 -4.50 -10.80
C TYR A 408 -11.97 -4.73 -11.52
N MET A 409 -12.28 -5.97 -11.88
CA MET A 409 -13.59 -6.33 -12.40
C MET A 409 -14.69 -5.98 -11.38
N ALA A 410 -14.52 -6.32 -10.11
CA ALA A 410 -15.49 -5.98 -9.07
C ALA A 410 -15.73 -4.47 -8.94
N LEU A 411 -14.68 -3.65 -9.04
CA LEU A 411 -14.81 -2.18 -9.08
C LEU A 411 -15.56 -1.68 -10.31
N GLU A 412 -15.37 -2.33 -11.46
CA GLU A 412 -16.10 -1.97 -12.67
C GLU A 412 -17.60 -2.28 -12.58
N TYR A 413 -17.97 -3.44 -12.03
CA TYR A 413 -19.38 -3.76 -11.75
C TYR A 413 -19.99 -2.71 -10.81
N THR A 414 -19.28 -2.37 -9.73
CA THR A 414 -19.67 -1.31 -8.79
C THR A 414 -19.90 0.02 -9.53
N LYS A 415 -18.97 0.42 -10.41
CA LYS A 415 -19.09 1.62 -11.24
C LYS A 415 -20.36 1.60 -12.11
N TYR A 416 -20.68 0.48 -12.76
CA TYR A 416 -21.88 0.39 -13.60
C TYR A 416 -23.17 0.45 -12.78
N HIS A 417 -23.20 -0.17 -11.60
CA HIS A 417 -24.33 -0.09 -10.69
C HIS A 417 -24.54 1.36 -10.23
N ASP A 418 -23.47 2.01 -9.74
CA ASP A 418 -23.49 3.40 -9.30
C ASP A 418 -23.96 4.32 -10.44
N PHE A 419 -23.40 4.20 -11.67
CA PHE A 419 -23.84 5.01 -12.80
C PHE A 419 -25.29 4.78 -13.21
N SER A 420 -25.74 3.52 -13.27
CA SER A 420 -27.14 3.21 -13.61
C SER A 420 -28.09 3.87 -12.61
N TYR A 421 -27.73 3.82 -11.32
CA TYR A 421 -28.49 4.42 -10.25
C TYR A 421 -28.56 5.95 -10.37
N VAL A 422 -27.40 6.60 -10.50
CA VAL A 422 -27.31 8.07 -10.57
C VAL A 422 -27.92 8.60 -11.87
N GLN A 423 -27.75 7.90 -13.00
CA GLN A 423 -28.40 8.27 -14.26
C GLN A 423 -29.92 8.22 -14.12
N THR A 424 -30.47 7.18 -13.48
CA THR A 424 -31.91 7.08 -13.21
C THR A 424 -32.39 8.21 -12.31
N LEU A 425 -31.62 8.55 -11.26
CA LEU A 425 -31.91 9.69 -10.39
C LEU A 425 -31.93 11.01 -11.17
N VAL A 426 -30.91 11.29 -11.98
CA VAL A 426 -30.84 12.49 -12.82
C VAL A 426 -32.00 12.56 -13.81
N THR A 427 -32.39 11.43 -14.41
CA THR A 427 -33.58 11.36 -15.26
C THR A 427 -34.84 11.72 -14.48
N LYS A 428 -35.05 11.16 -13.29
CA LYS A 428 -36.20 11.49 -12.45
C LYS A 428 -36.22 12.97 -12.02
N ILE A 429 -35.06 13.54 -11.69
CA ILE A 429 -34.92 14.98 -11.41
C ILE A 429 -35.38 15.82 -12.62
N ARG A 430 -34.99 15.44 -13.84
CA ARG A 430 -35.38 16.15 -15.07
C ARG A 430 -36.82 15.91 -15.51
N SER A 431 -37.49 14.92 -14.93
CA SER A 431 -38.87 14.54 -15.25
C SER A 431 -39.87 14.95 -14.19
N VAL A 432 -39.43 15.61 -13.11
CA VAL A 432 -40.36 16.17 -12.11
C VAL A 432 -41.23 17.26 -12.75
N GLU A 433 -42.47 17.36 -12.30
CA GLU A 433 -43.37 18.45 -12.69
C GLU A 433 -42.74 19.80 -12.37
N ASP A 434 -42.94 20.80 -13.23
CA ASP A 434 -42.33 22.14 -13.14
C ASP A 434 -40.79 22.17 -13.16
N TYR A 435 -40.13 21.16 -13.72
CA TYR A 435 -38.68 21.18 -13.94
C TYR A 435 -38.24 22.35 -14.83
N SER A 436 -37.13 23.01 -14.44
CA SER A 436 -36.36 23.91 -15.29
C SER A 436 -34.86 23.74 -14.99
N GLN A 437 -34.02 23.95 -16.00
CA GLN A 437 -32.56 23.85 -15.86
C GLN A 437 -31.96 24.90 -14.93
N ASP A 438 -32.66 26.03 -14.73
CA ASP A 438 -32.20 27.13 -13.90
C ASP A 438 -32.55 26.94 -12.41
N LYS A 439 -33.36 25.93 -12.06
CA LYS A 439 -33.76 25.66 -10.68
C LYS A 439 -32.60 25.01 -9.91
N PRO A 440 -32.33 25.44 -8.66
CA PRO A 440 -31.42 24.73 -7.77
C PRO A 440 -31.91 23.30 -7.49
N VAL A 441 -30.97 22.39 -7.22
CA VAL A 441 -31.26 21.02 -6.81
C VAL A 441 -30.65 20.78 -5.44
N ILE A 442 -31.47 20.75 -4.40
CA ILE A 442 -31.03 20.54 -3.02
C ILE A 442 -31.19 19.07 -2.67
N VAL A 443 -30.07 18.40 -2.41
CA VAL A 443 -30.05 17.00 -1.96
C VAL A 443 -30.01 17.00 -0.43
N VAL A 444 -31.05 16.43 0.20
CA VAL A 444 -31.17 16.33 1.65
C VAL A 444 -31.02 14.88 2.11
N GLY A 445 -30.39 14.69 3.28
CA GLY A 445 -30.01 13.35 3.77
C GLY A 445 -28.65 12.89 3.25
N THR A 446 -28.03 11.93 3.94
CA THR A 446 -26.65 11.49 3.63
C THR A 446 -26.53 10.03 3.21
N GLN A 447 -27.56 9.24 3.50
CA GLN A 447 -27.59 7.80 3.26
C GLN A 447 -28.66 7.50 2.22
N ILE A 448 -28.43 6.48 1.40
CA ILE A 448 -29.44 5.96 0.49
C ILE A 448 -29.85 4.59 1.00
N ASN A 449 -31.09 4.48 1.49
CA ASN A 449 -31.61 3.21 1.97
C ASN A 449 -32.35 2.48 0.86
N ASP A 450 -31.57 1.89 -0.05
CA ASP A 450 -32.08 1.07 -1.14
C ASP A 450 -31.37 -0.28 -1.14
N SER A 451 -32.15 -1.33 -0.85
CA SER A 451 -31.66 -2.72 -0.81
C SER A 451 -31.03 -3.19 -2.13
N THR A 452 -31.30 -2.50 -3.24
CA THR A 452 -30.77 -2.84 -4.56
C THR A 452 -29.38 -2.27 -4.82
N ASN A 453 -28.93 -1.26 -4.08
CA ASN A 453 -27.67 -0.54 -4.34
C ASN A 453 -26.43 -1.43 -4.30
N GLY A 454 -26.43 -2.49 -3.48
CA GLY A 454 -25.33 -3.46 -3.39
C GLY A 454 -25.60 -4.80 -4.08
N MET A 455 -26.77 -5.00 -4.68
CA MET A 455 -27.12 -6.29 -5.29
C MET A 455 -26.25 -6.57 -6.53
N GLY A 456 -25.72 -7.79 -6.60
CA GLY A 456 -24.84 -8.20 -7.70
C GLY A 456 -23.39 -7.71 -7.58
N SER A 457 -23.00 -7.07 -6.47
CA SER A 457 -21.60 -6.75 -6.20
C SER A 457 -20.73 -8.01 -6.13
N LEU A 458 -19.59 -8.00 -6.81
CA LEU A 458 -18.62 -9.10 -6.80
C LEU A 458 -17.63 -9.03 -5.61
N ILE A 459 -17.71 -7.99 -4.78
CA ILE A 459 -16.76 -7.77 -3.68
C ILE A 459 -16.98 -8.80 -2.56
N GLY A 460 -18.23 -9.01 -2.14
CA GLY A 460 -18.62 -9.87 -1.01
C GLY A 460 -18.38 -11.38 -1.21
N ASP A 461 -18.30 -11.84 -2.47
CA ASP A 461 -18.22 -13.27 -2.76
C ASP A 461 -16.78 -13.81 -2.84
N THR A 462 -15.81 -12.99 -3.24
CA THR A 462 -14.43 -13.47 -3.50
C THR A 462 -13.39 -12.36 -3.47
N PHE A 463 -13.73 -11.14 -3.92
CA PHE A 463 -12.75 -10.07 -4.16
C PHE A 463 -12.68 -9.08 -2.99
N THR A 464 -12.20 -9.50 -1.82
CA THR A 464 -12.29 -8.72 -0.56
C THR A 464 -11.11 -7.77 -0.25
N VAL A 465 -10.42 -7.19 -1.25
CA VAL A 465 -9.33 -6.22 -1.00
C VAL A 465 -9.89 -4.92 -0.43
N GLY A 466 -9.30 -4.42 0.66
CA GLY A 466 -9.71 -3.15 1.27
C GLY A 466 -9.41 -1.92 0.39
N GLY A 467 -10.19 -0.85 0.59
CA GLY A 467 -10.11 0.37 -0.23
C GLY A 467 -11.15 0.42 -1.35
N LYS A 468 -12.24 -0.33 -1.24
CA LYS A 468 -13.42 -0.29 -2.12
C LYS A 468 -14.66 -0.74 -1.35
N ALA A 469 -15.84 -0.46 -1.89
CA ALA A 469 -17.14 -0.75 -1.30
C ALA A 469 -18.10 -1.31 -2.35
N ASP A 470 -19.14 -2.04 -1.93
CA ASP A 470 -20.15 -2.64 -2.83
C ASP A 470 -20.93 -1.61 -3.65
N THR A 471 -20.98 -0.38 -3.13
CA THR A 471 -21.48 0.82 -3.80
C THR A 471 -20.71 2.01 -3.24
N ASN A 472 -20.49 3.04 -4.06
CA ASN A 472 -19.95 4.30 -3.58
C ASN A 472 -21.04 5.34 -3.29
N LEU A 473 -22.33 4.98 -3.40
CA LEU A 473 -23.47 5.89 -3.27
C LEU A 473 -23.70 6.36 -1.83
N GLY A 474 -22.95 7.39 -1.43
CA GLY A 474 -23.27 8.28 -0.32
C GLY A 474 -23.32 9.73 -0.81
N TYR A 475 -23.79 10.68 0.01
CA TYR A 475 -24.01 12.07 -0.40
C TYR A 475 -22.84 12.71 -1.18
N ASN A 476 -21.61 12.64 -0.65
CA ASN A 476 -20.46 13.26 -1.32
C ASN A 476 -20.17 12.61 -2.68
N SER A 477 -20.05 11.28 -2.73
CA SER A 477 -19.80 10.54 -3.96
C SER A 477 -20.92 10.73 -5.00
N LEU A 478 -22.16 10.82 -4.56
CA LEU A 478 -23.32 11.04 -5.42
C LEU A 478 -23.18 12.34 -6.20
N LEU A 479 -22.85 13.44 -5.52
CA LEU A 479 -22.68 14.74 -6.15
C LEU A 479 -21.54 14.73 -7.18
N TYR A 480 -20.41 14.10 -6.85
CA TYR A 480 -19.29 13.95 -7.80
C TYR A 480 -19.66 13.09 -9.03
N LEU A 481 -20.46 12.04 -8.85
CA LEU A 481 -20.96 11.24 -9.97
C LEU A 481 -21.90 12.06 -10.87
N MET A 482 -22.79 12.84 -10.28
CA MET A 482 -23.71 13.72 -11.02
C MET A 482 -22.95 14.80 -11.79
N SER A 483 -22.01 15.51 -11.15
CA SER A 483 -21.29 16.62 -11.78
C SER A 483 -20.21 16.14 -12.75
N ASP A 484 -19.25 15.35 -12.27
CA ASP A 484 -17.98 15.14 -12.97
C ASP A 484 -18.06 14.04 -14.03
N TYR A 485 -18.99 13.10 -13.85
CA TYR A 485 -19.18 11.97 -14.76
C TYR A 485 -20.41 12.11 -15.66
N LEU A 486 -21.53 12.62 -15.14
CA LEU A 486 -22.77 12.78 -15.92
C LEU A 486 -22.98 14.21 -16.45
N GLY A 487 -22.18 15.19 -16.05
CA GLY A 487 -22.31 16.58 -16.49
C GLY A 487 -23.59 17.27 -15.97
N PHE A 488 -24.23 16.72 -14.94
CA PHE A 488 -25.37 17.33 -14.28
C PHE A 488 -24.87 18.14 -13.07
N SER A 489 -24.81 19.46 -13.22
CA SER A 489 -24.23 20.36 -12.22
C SER A 489 -25.08 21.61 -11.97
N PRO A 490 -26.33 21.46 -11.50
CA PRO A 490 -27.11 22.59 -10.99
C PRO A 490 -26.48 23.16 -9.72
N TYR A 491 -27.04 24.26 -9.21
CA TYR A 491 -26.69 24.74 -7.87
C TYR A 491 -27.19 23.76 -6.80
N TYR A 492 -26.27 23.14 -6.06
CA TYR A 492 -26.57 22.13 -5.05
C TYR A 492 -26.89 22.67 -3.65
N GLY A 493 -26.82 24.00 -3.47
CA GLY A 493 -26.95 24.65 -2.16
C GLY A 493 -25.69 24.56 -1.30
N THR A 494 -25.63 25.43 -0.31
CA THR A 494 -24.68 25.43 0.79
C THR A 494 -25.14 24.50 1.91
N TYR A 495 -24.22 24.16 2.82
CA TYR A 495 -24.54 23.37 4.01
C TYR A 495 -25.67 24.00 4.84
N GLU A 496 -25.66 25.32 5.02
CA GLU A 496 -26.69 26.04 5.77
C GLU A 496 -28.07 25.98 5.09
N GLU A 497 -28.11 26.15 3.77
CA GLU A 497 -29.36 26.01 3.01
C GLU A 497 -29.92 24.59 3.10
N ILE A 498 -29.07 23.57 2.96
CA ILE A 498 -29.47 22.16 3.11
C ILE A 498 -30.08 21.92 4.49
N GLN A 499 -29.44 22.41 5.57
CA GLN A 499 -29.96 22.31 6.94
C GLN A 499 -31.31 23.02 7.10
N ASN A 500 -31.46 24.21 6.52
CA ASN A 500 -32.72 24.96 6.57
C ASN A 500 -33.84 24.23 5.82
N TRP A 501 -33.57 23.67 4.64
CA TRP A 501 -34.53 22.86 3.89
C TRP A 501 -35.00 21.64 4.69
N MET A 502 -34.09 20.97 5.36
CA MET A 502 -34.38 19.80 6.19
C MET A 502 -35.25 20.09 7.43
N GLN A 503 -35.30 21.34 7.87
CA GLN A 503 -36.17 21.73 8.99
C GLN A 503 -37.61 21.99 8.57
N ARG A 504 -37.88 22.16 7.27
CA ARG A 504 -39.22 22.42 6.76
C ARG A 504 -40.08 21.16 6.87
N GLU A 505 -41.30 21.32 7.36
CA GLU A 505 -42.27 20.23 7.55
C GLU A 505 -42.53 19.48 6.24
N VAL A 506 -42.76 20.22 5.14
CA VAL A 506 -42.98 19.64 3.81
C VAL A 506 -41.84 18.72 3.35
N VAL A 507 -40.58 19.03 3.68
CA VAL A 507 -39.41 18.18 3.32
C VAL A 507 -39.30 16.97 4.25
N ARG A 508 -39.64 17.13 5.53
CA ARG A 508 -39.64 16.03 6.49
C ARG A 508 -40.71 15.00 6.16
N GLU A 509 -41.85 15.42 5.63
CA GLU A 509 -42.93 14.53 5.21
C GLU A 509 -42.67 13.84 3.86
N MET A 510 -41.75 14.35 3.03
CA MET A 510 -41.36 13.67 1.80
C MET A 510 -40.84 12.26 2.10
N PRO A 511 -41.16 11.25 1.29
CA PRO A 511 -40.53 9.94 1.40
C PRO A 511 -39.07 10.01 0.90
N SER A 512 -38.26 9.02 1.27
CA SER A 512 -36.86 8.95 0.82
C SER A 512 -36.72 8.21 -0.51
N TYR A 513 -35.81 8.68 -1.37
CA TYR A 513 -35.49 8.06 -2.64
C TYR A 513 -35.01 6.62 -2.41
N PRO A 514 -35.50 5.62 -3.18
CA PRO A 514 -36.13 5.71 -4.51
C PRO A 514 -37.66 5.84 -4.55
N ALA A 515 -38.34 6.02 -3.41
CA ALA A 515 -39.80 6.06 -3.35
C ALA A 515 -40.40 7.20 -4.19
N ASP A 516 -41.63 7.00 -4.68
CA ASP A 516 -42.35 8.05 -5.42
C ASP A 516 -42.63 9.26 -4.51
N GLY A 517 -42.56 10.47 -5.07
CA GLY A 517 -42.65 11.72 -4.30
C GLY A 517 -41.40 12.11 -3.51
N SER A 518 -40.30 11.36 -3.60
CA SER A 518 -39.01 11.72 -2.97
C SER A 518 -38.25 12.85 -3.68
N ILE A 519 -38.73 13.24 -4.86
CA ILE A 519 -38.20 14.34 -5.67
C ILE A 519 -39.36 15.25 -6.02
N GLN A 520 -39.30 16.51 -5.58
CA GLN A 520 -40.39 17.47 -5.78
C GLN A 520 -39.83 18.87 -6.03
N VAL A 521 -40.59 19.70 -6.75
CA VAL A 521 -40.34 21.14 -6.82
C VAL A 521 -41.11 21.81 -5.68
N ILE A 522 -40.39 22.49 -4.79
CA ILE A 522 -40.93 23.24 -3.66
C ILE A 522 -40.30 24.63 -3.69
N ASP A 523 -41.12 25.70 -3.71
CA ASP A 523 -40.67 27.09 -3.79
C ASP A 523 -39.57 27.33 -4.85
N ASP A 524 -39.83 26.91 -6.10
CA ASP A 524 -38.89 26.99 -7.24
C ASP A 524 -37.55 26.26 -7.05
N THR A 525 -37.46 25.34 -6.09
CA THR A 525 -36.28 24.54 -5.80
C THR A 525 -36.61 23.06 -5.94
N ILE A 526 -35.76 22.30 -6.64
CA ILE A 526 -35.93 20.85 -6.73
C ILE A 526 -35.31 20.21 -5.49
N ILE A 527 -36.12 19.56 -4.66
CA ILE A 527 -35.67 18.85 -3.47
C ILE A 527 -35.55 17.36 -3.80
N VAL A 528 -34.40 16.76 -3.47
CA VAL A 528 -34.14 15.32 -3.56
C VAL A 528 -33.88 14.80 -2.16
N LYS A 529 -34.78 13.98 -1.60
CA LYS A 529 -34.61 13.42 -0.26
C LYS A 529 -34.03 12.01 -0.32
N LEU A 530 -32.83 11.82 0.21
CA LEU A 530 -32.14 10.52 0.26
C LEU A 530 -32.43 9.73 1.53
N SER A 531 -32.48 10.43 2.67
CA SER A 531 -32.82 9.87 3.98
C SER A 531 -33.36 10.95 4.90
N ASP A 532 -34.03 10.54 5.96
CA ASP A 532 -34.13 11.39 7.14
C ASP A 532 -32.74 11.63 7.74
N TYR A 533 -32.56 12.74 8.43
CA TYR A 533 -31.30 13.06 9.08
C TYR A 533 -31.41 12.70 10.55
N GLU A 534 -30.56 11.78 11.02
CA GLU A 534 -30.31 11.65 12.44
C GLU A 534 -29.49 12.86 12.88
N ILE A 535 -30.09 13.72 13.71
CA ILE A 535 -29.35 14.76 14.42
C ILE A 535 -28.40 14.04 15.38
N ASN A 536 -27.14 13.87 14.98
CA ASN A 536 -26.06 13.49 15.89
C ASN A 536 -25.30 14.72 16.34
#